data_AF-A0A4U2N1P2-F1
#
_entry.id   AF-A0A4U2N1P2-F1
#
_cell.length_a   1.000
_cell.length_b   1.000
_cell.length_c   1.000
_cell.angle_alpha   90.00
_cell.angle_beta   90.00
_cell.angle_gamma   90.00
#
_symmetry.space_group_name_H-M   'P 1'
#
loop_
_entity.id
_entity.type
_entity.pdbx_description
1 polymer ?
#
loop_
_entity_poly.entity_id
_entity_poly.type
_entity_poly.pdbx_seq_one_letter_code
_entity_poly.pdbx_strand_id
1 'polypeptide(L)'
;MIFLNNKKNTKKRKFLACLLVSLCTIHYSSISFAETQIGNATDITKNASSIDTGIANLKYNNQEILAVNGDKVESFVPKESINSNGKFVVVERE
;
A
#
# COMPACT_ATOMS: atom_id res chain seq x y z
N MET A 1 -32.04 42.89 52.85
CA MET A 1 -32.32 42.44 51.47
C MET A 1 -31.03 42.26 50.65
N ILE A 2 -30.03 41.52 51.17
CA ILE A 2 -28.71 41.33 50.49
C ILE A 2 -28.46 39.84 50.17
N PHE A 3 -28.95 38.93 51.00
CA PHE A 3 -28.83 37.47 50.80
C PHE A 3 -29.57 36.92 49.57
N LEU A 4 -30.72 37.51 49.20
CA LEU A 4 -31.51 37.05 48.06
C LEU A 4 -30.83 37.35 46.71
N ASN A 5 -30.03 38.43 46.64
CA ASN A 5 -29.36 38.85 45.41
C ASN A 5 -28.18 37.93 45.06
N ASN A 6 -27.43 37.45 46.06
CA ASN A 6 -26.36 36.46 45.87
C ASN A 6 -26.88 35.07 45.46
N LYS A 7 -28.06 34.64 45.94
CA LYS A 7 -28.68 33.36 45.53
C LYS A 7 -29.21 33.38 44.09
N LYS A 8 -29.69 34.54 43.61
CA LYS A 8 -30.12 34.74 42.21
C LYS A 8 -28.93 34.77 41.25
N ASN A 9 -27.84 35.42 41.65
CA ASN A 9 -26.61 35.52 40.85
C ASN A 9 -25.85 34.20 40.73
N THR A 10 -25.87 33.34 41.76
CA THR A 10 -25.27 32.00 41.70
C THR A 10 -26.00 31.05 40.76
N LYS A 11 -27.34 31.11 40.67
CA LYS A 11 -28.12 30.35 39.68
C LYS A 11 -27.81 30.79 38.25
N LYS A 12 -27.75 32.11 38.00
CA LYS A 12 -27.38 32.67 36.69
C LYS A 12 -25.95 32.32 36.29
N ARG A 13 -25.01 32.33 37.25
CA ARG A 13 -23.60 31.95 37.01
C ARG A 13 -23.45 30.47 36.64
N LYS A 14 -24.22 29.57 37.27
CA LYS A 14 -24.26 28.14 36.91
C LYS A 14 -24.85 27.90 35.52
N PHE A 15 -25.89 28.66 35.16
CA PHE A 15 -26.48 28.61 33.82
C PHE A 15 -25.50 29.10 32.75
N LEU A 16 -24.80 30.20 33.01
CA LEU A 16 -23.79 30.75 32.11
C LEU A 16 -22.59 29.80 31.92
N ALA A 17 -22.14 29.14 32.99
CA ALA A 17 -21.09 28.14 32.93
C ALA A 17 -21.50 26.91 32.10
N CYS A 18 -22.74 26.43 32.25
CA CYS A 18 -23.28 25.34 31.45
C CYS A 18 -23.33 25.70 29.95
N LEU A 19 -23.77 26.93 29.65
CA LEU A 19 -23.85 27.44 28.29
C LEU A 19 -22.47 27.59 27.63
N LEU A 20 -21.45 28.01 28.40
CA LEU A 20 -20.06 28.07 27.95
C LEU A 20 -19.47 26.68 27.65
N VAL A 21 -19.67 25.70 28.54
CA VAL A 21 -19.16 24.32 28.31
C VAL A 21 -19.83 23.69 27.08
N SER A 22 -21.14 23.91 26.89
CA SER A 22 -21.86 23.45 25.70
C SER A 22 -21.39 24.14 24.41
N LEU A 23 -21.00 25.41 24.46
CA LEU A 23 -20.49 26.14 23.30
C LEU A 23 -19.08 25.65 22.90
N CYS A 24 -18.27 25.27 23.89
CA CYS A 24 -16.93 24.71 23.66
C CYS A 24 -16.96 23.33 22.99
N THR A 25 -17.94 22.47 23.28
CA THR A 25 -18.07 21.15 22.64
C THR A 25 -18.56 21.22 21.19
N ILE A 26 -19.30 22.27 20.83
CA ILE A 26 -19.76 22.50 19.45
C ILE A 26 -18.58 22.93 18.54
N HIS A 27 -17.61 23.67 19.07
CA HIS A 27 -16.40 24.06 18.32
C HIS A 27 -15.41 22.90 18.12
N TYR A 28 -15.47 21.86 18.95
CA TYR A 28 -14.65 20.65 18.79
C TYR A 28 -15.22 19.64 17.77
N SER A 29 -16.41 19.90 17.22
CA SER A 29 -17.00 19.08 16.15
C SER A 29 -16.32 19.30 14.79
N SER A 30 -15.28 20.12 14.74
CA SER A 30 -14.45 20.39 13.56
C SER A 30 -13.10 19.68 13.59
N ILE A 31 -12.96 18.54 14.27
CA ILE A 31 -11.92 17.57 13.88
C ILE A 31 -12.49 16.80 12.70
N SER A 32 -12.47 17.46 11.55
CA SER A 32 -12.71 16.82 10.27
C SER A 32 -11.57 15.83 10.04
N PHE A 33 -11.94 14.61 9.64
CA PHE A 33 -11.07 13.53 9.16
C PHE A 33 -9.92 14.07 8.34
N ALA A 34 -8.74 13.43 8.46
CA ALA A 34 -7.55 13.68 7.65
C ALA A 34 -7.96 14.24 6.29
N GLU A 35 -7.67 15.52 6.06
CA GLU A 35 -7.96 16.22 4.83
C GLU A 35 -7.45 15.33 3.69
N THR A 36 -8.37 14.66 3.00
CA THR A 36 -8.01 14.00 1.75
C THR A 36 -7.65 15.18 0.89
N GLN A 37 -6.35 15.37 0.68
CA GLN A 37 -5.86 16.49 -0.09
C GLN A 37 -6.68 16.53 -1.37
N ILE A 38 -7.53 17.55 -1.49
CA ILE A 38 -8.08 17.95 -2.78
C ILE A 38 -6.89 18.65 -3.46
N GLY A 39 -5.81 17.89 -3.71
CA GLY A 39 -4.96 18.17 -4.85
C GLY A 39 -5.93 18.18 -6.01
N ASN A 40 -6.06 19.37 -6.60
CA ASN A 40 -7.06 19.72 -7.62
C ASN A 40 -7.47 18.47 -8.41
N ALA A 41 -8.76 18.18 -8.61
CA ALA A 41 -9.18 16.97 -9.34
C ALA A 41 -8.46 16.79 -10.70
N THR A 42 -7.95 17.89 -11.26
CA THR A 42 -7.03 17.95 -12.42
C THR A 42 -5.66 17.28 -12.18
N ASP A 43 -5.07 17.38 -11.00
CA ASP A 43 -3.81 16.76 -10.61
C ASP A 43 -3.95 15.24 -10.44
N ILE A 44 -5.01 14.77 -9.76
CA ILE A 44 -5.31 13.32 -9.66
C ILE A 44 -5.54 12.71 -11.05
N THR A 45 -6.33 13.39 -11.89
CA THR A 45 -6.62 12.93 -13.26
C THR A 45 -5.37 12.95 -14.16
N LYS A 46 -4.50 13.96 -14.01
CA LYS A 46 -3.23 14.07 -14.73
C LYS A 46 -2.22 13.00 -14.29
N ASN A 47 -2.16 12.72 -12.99
CA ASN A 47 -1.28 11.68 -12.45
C ASN A 47 -1.74 10.30 -12.93
N ALA A 48 -3.04 10.01 -12.90
CA ALA A 48 -3.61 8.79 -13.47
C ALA A 48 -3.25 8.61 -14.95
N SER A 49 -3.47 9.63 -15.80
CA SER A 49 -3.15 9.53 -17.23
C SER A 49 -1.66 9.35 -17.51
N SER A 50 -0.79 9.96 -16.70
CA SER A 50 0.66 9.79 -16.80
C SER A 50 1.11 8.38 -16.38
N ILE A 51 0.45 7.78 -15.37
CA ILE A 51 0.72 6.41 -14.91
C ILE A 51 0.24 5.41 -15.96
N ASP A 52 -0.98 5.56 -16.47
CA ASP A 52 -1.53 4.68 -17.50
C ASP A 52 -0.66 4.72 -18.76
N THR A 53 -0.29 5.92 -19.20
CA THR A 53 0.60 6.12 -20.35
C THR A 53 1.98 5.53 -20.07
N GLY A 54 2.52 5.68 -18.86
CA GLY A 54 3.81 5.12 -18.47
C GLY A 54 3.81 3.59 -18.52
N ILE A 55 2.79 2.94 -17.96
CA ILE A 55 2.65 1.48 -17.93
C ILE A 55 2.38 0.92 -19.33
N ALA A 56 1.46 1.54 -20.09
CA ALA A 56 1.10 1.09 -21.44
C ALA A 56 2.27 1.19 -22.43
N ASN A 57 3.19 2.13 -22.21
CA ASN A 57 4.38 2.30 -23.03
C ASN A 57 5.58 1.43 -22.61
N LEU A 58 5.44 0.58 -21.58
CA LEU A 58 6.48 -0.38 -21.24
C LEU A 58 6.64 -1.38 -22.40
N LYS A 59 7.83 -1.41 -22.99
CA LYS A 59 8.19 -2.35 -24.05
C LYS A 59 9.04 -3.46 -23.46
N TYR A 60 8.46 -4.64 -23.31
CA TYR A 60 9.16 -5.84 -22.86
C TYR A 60 8.57 -7.08 -23.52
N ASN A 61 9.38 -8.12 -23.63
CA ASN A 61 8.93 -9.45 -23.99
C ASN A 61 8.44 -10.15 -22.71
N ASN A 62 7.14 -10.43 -22.63
CA ASN A 62 6.54 -11.02 -21.42
C ASN A 62 6.93 -12.49 -21.20
N GLN A 63 7.43 -13.17 -22.24
CA GLN A 63 7.98 -14.52 -22.13
C GLN A 63 9.42 -14.52 -21.59
N GLU A 64 10.18 -13.44 -21.79
CA GLU A 64 11.60 -13.37 -21.42
C GLU A 64 11.84 -12.68 -20.08
N ILE A 65 10.97 -11.75 -19.66
CA ILE A 65 11.22 -10.84 -18.53
C ILE A 65 11.48 -11.57 -17.19
N LEU A 66 10.97 -12.79 -17.04
CA LEU A 66 11.18 -13.66 -15.88
C LEU A 66 11.72 -15.04 -16.27
N ALA A 67 12.16 -15.22 -17.52
CA ALA A 67 12.70 -16.50 -17.96
C ALA A 67 14.06 -16.77 -17.30
N VAL A 68 14.23 -18.01 -16.84
CA VAL A 68 15.51 -18.51 -16.32
C VAL A 68 15.87 -19.75 -17.13
N ASN A 69 16.98 -19.68 -17.85
CA ASN A 69 17.51 -20.82 -18.61
C ASN A 69 18.54 -21.55 -17.75
N GLY A 70 18.39 -22.87 -17.66
CA GLY A 70 19.38 -23.73 -17.01
C GLY A 70 20.63 -23.91 -17.86
N ASP A 71 21.49 -24.83 -17.43
CA ASP A 71 22.73 -25.13 -18.13
C ASP A 71 22.44 -25.66 -19.55
N LYS A 72 23.21 -25.14 -20.51
CA LYS A 72 23.18 -25.60 -21.89
C LYS A 72 24.20 -26.73 -22.06
N VAL A 73 23.73 -27.90 -22.48
CA VAL A 73 24.61 -29.02 -22.82
C VAL A 73 25.14 -28.82 -24.23
N GLU A 74 26.44 -28.53 -24.35
CA GLU A 74 27.09 -28.29 -25.65
C GLU A 74 27.52 -29.58 -26.34
N SER A 75 27.96 -30.58 -25.58
CA SER A 75 28.45 -31.86 -26.12
C SER A 75 28.49 -32.94 -25.04
N PHE A 76 28.20 -34.17 -25.43
CA PHE A 76 28.39 -35.38 -24.62
C PHE A 76 28.62 -36.59 -25.51
N VAL A 77 29.14 -37.68 -24.95
CA VAL A 77 29.33 -38.95 -25.66
C VAL A 77 28.01 -39.73 -25.65
N PRO A 78 27.38 -40.00 -26.81
CA PRO A 78 26.05 -40.63 -26.85
C PRO A 78 26.04 -42.08 -26.39
N LYS A 79 27.08 -42.84 -26.73
CA LYS A 79 27.24 -44.23 -26.32
C LYS A 79 28.69 -44.50 -25.97
N GLU A 80 28.92 -45.10 -24.81
CA GLU A 80 30.23 -45.58 -24.41
C GLU A 80 30.10 -46.92 -23.68
N SER A 81 31.20 -47.66 -23.61
CA SER A 81 31.23 -48.93 -22.90
C SER A 81 32.41 -49.00 -21.95
N ILE A 82 32.21 -49.60 -20.78
CA ILE A 82 33.26 -49.85 -19.80
C ILE A 82 33.20 -51.30 -19.32
N ASN A 83 34.36 -51.95 -19.24
CA ASN A 83 34.51 -53.24 -18.58
C ASN A 83 34.81 -53.01 -17.10
N SER A 84 33.93 -53.45 -16.21
CA SER A 84 34.10 -53.30 -14.77
C SER A 84 33.62 -54.54 -14.03
N ASN A 85 34.45 -55.08 -13.13
CA ASN A 85 34.14 -56.27 -12.32
C ASN A 85 33.65 -57.48 -13.14
N GLY A 86 34.26 -57.72 -14.31
CA GLY A 86 33.90 -58.82 -15.20
C GLY A 86 32.59 -58.63 -15.97
N LYS A 87 31.98 -57.43 -15.91
CA LYS A 87 30.78 -57.07 -16.68
C LYS A 87 31.13 -56.05 -17.75
N PHE A 88 30.55 -56.21 -18.93
CA PHE A 88 30.56 -55.20 -19.99
C PHE A 88 29.35 -54.29 -19.82
N VAL A 89 29.59 -53.05 -19.41
CA VAL A 89 28.55 -52.05 -19.15
C VAL A 89 28.49 -51.09 -20.32
N VAL A 90 27.29 -50.87 -20.85
CA VAL A 90 27.02 -49.88 -21.91
C VAL A 90 26.23 -48.74 -21.30
N VAL A 91 26.70 -47.52 -21.51
CA VAL A 91 26.03 -46.29 -21.08
C VAL A 91 25.59 -45.53 -22.33
N GLU A 92 24.30 -45.23 -22.37
CA GLU A 92 23.66 -44.42 -23.42
C GLU A 92 23.15 -43.12 -22.79
N ARG A 93 23.36 -42.00 -23.49
CA ARG A 93 22.90 -40.66 -23.12
C ARG A 93 22.11 -40.09 -24.29
N GLU A 94 21.04 -39.36 -23.97
CA GLU A 94 20.17 -38.64 -24.92
C GLU A 94 20.03 -37.18 -24.50
#